data_AF-A0A151BGX0-F1
#
_entry.id   AF-A0A151BGX0-F1
#
_cell.length_a   1.000
_cell.length_b   1.000
_cell.length_c   1.000
_cell.angle_alpha   90.00
_cell.angle_beta   90.00
_cell.angle_gamma   90.00
#
_symmetry.space_group_name_H-M   'P 1'
#
loop_
_entity.id
_entity.type
_entity.pdbx_description
1 polymer ?
#
loop_
_entity_poly.entity_id
_entity_poly.type
_entity_poly.pdbx_seq_one_letter_code
_entity_poly.pdbx_strand_id
1 'polypeptide(L)' 'MDKPKLFGEWSFEEVTVRDLGLQRYIKLDPIHLPHSAGRHEARRFRKAELNIVERLINSLMRPGSSGGEKAR' A
#
# COMPACT_ATOMS: atom_id res chain seq x y z
N MET A 1 8.39 -11.35 -18.94
CA MET A 1 8.75 -10.67 -17.68
C MET A 1 7.70 -11.05 -16.66
N ASP A 2 8.10 -11.70 -15.58
CA ASP A 2 7.18 -12.06 -14.49
C ASP A 2 6.61 -10.81 -13.84
N LYS A 3 5.30 -10.80 -13.57
CA LYS A 3 4.67 -9.68 -12.87
C LYS A 3 5.09 -9.70 -11.40
N PRO A 4 5.33 -8.52 -10.77
CA PRO A 4 5.71 -8.46 -9.37
C PRO A 4 4.64 -9.10 -8.49
N LYS A 5 5.01 -10.14 -7.75
CA LYS A 5 4.19 -10.72 -6.68
C LYS A 5 4.55 -10.05 -5.35
N LEU A 6 3.53 -9.73 -4.56
CA LEU A 6 3.69 -9.19 -3.22
C LEU A 6 4.31 -10.26 -2.32
N PHE A 7 5.42 -9.91 -1.67
CA PHE A 7 6.24 -10.82 -0.86
C PHE A 7 6.74 -12.07 -1.61
N GLY A 8 6.68 -12.08 -2.96
CA GLY A 8 7.02 -13.25 -3.78
C GLY A 8 5.93 -14.33 -3.88
N GLU A 9 4.86 -14.21 -3.08
CA GLU A 9 3.81 -15.24 -2.97
C GLU A 9 2.49 -14.81 -3.61
N TRP A 10 2.06 -13.56 -3.39
CA TRP A 10 0.70 -13.12 -3.72
C TRP A 10 0.64 -12.35 -5.05
N SER A 11 -0.23 -12.78 -5.97
CA SER A 11 -0.49 -12.08 -7.24
C SER A 11 -1.53 -10.97 -7.05
N PHE A 12 -1.38 -9.86 -7.79
CA PHE A 12 -2.35 -8.77 -7.84
C PHE A 12 -3.41 -8.94 -8.95
N GLU A 13 -3.27 -9.93 -9.82
CA GLU A 13 -4.10 -10.07 -11.03
C GLU A 13 -5.57 -10.40 -10.73
N GLU A 14 -5.83 -11.12 -9.65
CA GLU A 14 -7.18 -11.55 -9.27
C GLU A 14 -7.93 -10.46 -8.49
N VAL A 15 -7.23 -9.42 -8.03
CA VAL A 15 -7.79 -8.40 -7.16
C VAL A 15 -8.34 -7.24 -8.00
N THR A 16 -9.67 -7.14 -8.06
CA THR A 16 -10.37 -6.07 -8.76
C THR A 16 -11.28 -5.28 -7.83
N VAL A 17 -11.24 -3.94 -7.94
CA VAL A 17 -12.11 -3.04 -7.19
C VAL A 17 -13.41 -2.87 -7.97
N ARG A 18 -14.52 -3.37 -7.43
CA ARG A 18 -15.84 -3.33 -8.10
C ARG A 18 -16.51 -1.96 -8.04
N ASP A 19 -16.23 -1.17 -7.00
CA ASP A 19 -16.83 0.14 -6.78
C ASP A 19 -16.03 1.25 -7.49
N LEU A 20 -16.72 2.01 -8.34
CA LEU A 20 -16.13 3.07 -9.16
C LEU A 20 -15.62 4.25 -8.32
N GLY A 21 -16.28 4.56 -7.20
CA GLY A 21 -15.89 5.65 -6.30
C GLY A 21 -14.60 5.32 -5.54
N LEU A 22 -14.44 4.07 -5.14
CA LEU A 22 -13.26 3.58 -4.42
C LEU A 22 -12.07 3.31 -5.33
N GLN A 23 -12.28 3.06 -6.62
CA GLN A 23 -11.22 2.77 -7.58
C GLN A 23 -10.13 3.86 -7.62
N ARG A 24 -10.49 5.12 -7.37
CA ARG A 24 -9.54 6.24 -7.32
C ARG A 24 -8.68 6.29 -6.06
N TYR A 25 -9.07 5.59 -4.99
CA TYR A 25 -8.43 5.64 -3.67
C TYR A 25 -7.79 4.31 -3.25
N ILE A 26 -8.13 3.21 -3.93
CA ILE A 26 -7.56 1.89 -3.71
C ILE A 26 -6.57 1.61 -4.84
N LYS A 27 -5.30 1.93 -4.60
CA LYS A 27 -4.21 1.65 -5.54
C LYS A 27 -3.66 0.24 -5.33
N LEU A 28 -3.66 -0.54 -6.40
CA LEU A 28 -3.21 -1.95 -6.45
C LEU A 28 -2.00 -2.12 -7.39
N ASP A 29 -1.15 -1.10 -7.49
CA ASP A 29 0.03 -1.19 -8.37
C ASP A 29 0.93 -2.36 -7.93
N PRO A 30 1.40 -3.20 -8.87
CA PRO A 30 2.21 -4.36 -8.56
C PRO A 30 3.52 -3.94 -7.90
N ILE A 31 3.72 -4.40 -6.66
CA ILE A 31 4.92 -4.13 -5.86
C ILE A 31 5.41 -5.44 -5.26
N HIS A 32 6.74 -5.60 -5.19
CA HIS A 32 7.32 -6.75 -4.51
C HIS A 32 7.33 -6.56 -2.99
N LEU A 33 7.66 -5.35 -2.54
CA LEU A 33 7.79 -4.99 -1.14
C LEU A 33 7.03 -3.66 -0.87
N PRO A 34 6.16 -3.58 0.16
CA PRO A 34 5.30 -2.42 0.43
C PRO A 34 6.00 -1.29 1.21
N HIS A 35 7.26 -1.01 0.87
CA HIS A 35 8.04 0.11 1.42
C HIS A 35 8.44 1.07 0.29
N SER A 36 7.67 2.14 0.09
CA SER A 36 7.99 3.16 -0.92
C SER A 36 8.87 4.29 -0.39
N ALA A 37 9.02 4.40 0.95
CA ALA A 37 9.69 5.52 1.65
C ALA A 37 9.24 6.93 1.15
N GLY A 38 8.06 7.00 0.51
CA GLY A 38 7.62 8.17 -0.22
C GLY A 38 7.05 9.27 0.69
N ARG A 39 7.25 10.53 0.32
CA ARG A 39 6.68 11.70 1.02
C ARG A 39 5.31 12.06 0.44
N HIS A 40 4.29 11.34 0.86
CA HIS A 40 2.90 11.54 0.38
C HIS A 40 2.02 12.38 1.33
N GLU A 41 2.50 12.64 2.55
CA GLU A 41 1.77 13.39 3.58
C GLU A 41 1.66 14.89 3.27
N ALA A 42 2.64 15.46 2.57
CA ALA A 42 2.76 16.92 2.39
C ALA A 42 1.71 17.54 1.44
N ARG A 43 0.98 16.76 0.66
CA ARG A 43 -0.01 17.26 -0.31
C ARG A 43 -1.34 16.52 -0.16
N ARG A 44 -2.45 17.26 -0.29
CA ARG A 44 -3.81 16.71 -0.21
C ARG A 44 -4.00 15.61 -1.26
N PHE A 45 -4.66 14.52 -0.86
CA PHE A 45 -4.99 13.34 -1.68
C PHE A 45 -3.82 12.49 -2.19
N ARG A 46 -2.56 12.83 -1.93
CA ARG A 46 -1.41 11.98 -2.34
C ARG A 46 -1.33 10.64 -1.63
N LYS A 47 -2.03 10.47 -0.51
CA LYS A 47 -2.23 9.16 0.13
C LYS A 47 -3.04 8.19 -0.73
N ALA A 48 -3.82 8.67 -1.69
CA ALA A 48 -4.58 7.82 -2.62
C ALA A 48 -3.67 7.13 -3.66
N GLU A 49 -2.49 7.71 -3.92
CA GLU A 49 -1.49 7.15 -4.85
C GLU A 49 -0.65 6.04 -4.20
N LEU A 50 -0.66 5.94 -2.87
CA LEU A 50 0.02 4.88 -2.14
C LEU A 50 -0.73 3.55 -2.29
N ASN A 51 0.02 2.46 -2.40
CA ASN A 51 -0.55 1.12 -2.39
C ASN A 51 -1.31 0.88 -1.07
N ILE A 52 -2.47 0.22 -1.17
CA ILE A 52 -3.33 -0.07 -0.03
C ILE A 52 -2.62 -0.86 1.08
N VAL A 53 -1.71 -1.76 0.72
CA VAL A 53 -0.95 -2.60 1.67
C VAL A 53 -0.01 -1.72 2.50
N GLU A 54 0.69 -0.79 1.87
CA GLU A 54 1.59 0.14 2.58
C GLU A 54 0.80 1.06 3.53
N ARG A 55 -0.39 1.52 3.11
CA ARG A 55 -1.26 2.35 3.96
C ARG A 55 -1.77 1.58 5.18
N LEU A 56 -2.08 0.30 5.02
CA LEU A 56 -2.46 -0.57 6.12
C LEU A 56 -1.33 -0.69 7.13
N ILE A 57 -0.11 -1.00 6.67
CA ILE A 57 1.08 -1.10 7.53
C ILE A 57 1.31 0.21 8.28
N ASN A 58 1.28 1.36 7.60
CA ASN A 58 1.43 2.66 8.24
C ASN A 58 0.34 2.93 9.30
N SER A 59 -0.87 2.37 9.14
CA SER A 59 -1.96 2.50 10.10
C SER A 59 -1.82 1.56 11.32
N LEU A 60 -1.06 0.47 11.18
CA LEU A 60 -0.69 -0.43 12.29
C LEU A 60 0.41 0.18 13.18
N MET A 61 1.27 1.04 12.61
CA MET A 61 2.33 1.77 13.31
C MET A 61 1.81 2.95 14.15
N ARG A 62 0.78 2.74 14.96
CA ARG A 62 0.25 3.77 15.86
C ARG A 62 1.25 4.11 16.95
N PRO A 63 1.26 5.36 17.45
CA PRO A 63 2.09 5.73 18.60
C PRO A 63 1.76 4.82 19.79
N GLY A 64 2.80 4.21 20.37
CA GLY A 64 2.69 3.14 21.36
C GLY A 64 3.84 2.15 21.21
N SER A 65 3.62 0.90 21.62
CA SER A 65 4.63 -0.16 21.57
C SER A 65 5.10 -0.53 20.15
N SER A 66 4.27 -0.27 19.12
CA SER A 66 4.56 -0.55 17.70
C SER A 66 4.91 0.70 16.89
N GLY A 67 5.07 1.85 17.55
CA GLY A 67 5.34 3.12 16.88
C GLY A 67 6.73 3.15 16.26
N GLY A 68 6.81 3.30 14.94
CA GLY A 68 8.08 3.44 14.21
C GLY A 68 8.71 2.11 13.73
N GLU A 69 8.20 0.96 14.17
CA GLU A 69 8.70 -0.35 13.75
C GLU A 69 7.92 -0.86 12.52
N LYS A 70 8.39 -0.53 11.31
CA LYS A 70 7.75 -0.99 10.05
C LYS A 70 8.21 -2.38 9.59
N ALA A 71 9.35 -2.84 10.10
CA ALA A 71 9.99 -4.10 9.69
C ALA A 71 9.77 -5.24 10.69
N ARG A 72 9.03 -4.98 11.77
CA ARG A 72 8.73 -5.95 12.83
C ARG A 72 7.45 -6.70 12.53
#